data_AF-A0A7Z8VJB5-F1
#
_entry.id   AF-A0A7Z8VJB5-F1
#
_cell.length_a   1.000
_cell.length_b   1.000
_cell.length_c   1.000
_cell.angle_alpha   90.00
_cell.angle_beta   90.00
_cell.angle_gamma   90.00
#
_symmetry.space_group_name_H-M   'P 1'
#
loop_
_entity.id
_entity.type
_entity.pdbx_description
1 polymer ?
#
loop_
_entity_poly.entity_id
_entity_poly.type
_entity_poly.pdbx_seq_one_letter_code
_entity_poly.pdbx_strand_id
1 'polypeptide(L)'
;MEKLKMKTPNITEQNMEQIAKLFPNVMTETQDEKGKVQKAIDFDLLKQSLSSVLVDDADERYCLDWPGKKAALLKANTPITKTLRPCREDSVNFDSTENVYIEGDNFEVLKILQESYLGKIKMIY
;
A
#
# COMPACT_ATOMS: atom_id res chain seq x y z
N MET A 1 7.30 -3.71 26.28
CA MET A 1 7.93 -2.93 25.20
C MET A 1 7.30 -3.37 23.90
N GLU A 2 6.48 -2.51 23.28
CA GLU A 2 6.03 -2.75 21.90
C GLU A 2 7.25 -2.72 20.98
N LYS A 3 7.46 -3.80 20.20
CA LYS A 3 8.55 -3.87 19.22
C LYS A 3 8.20 -2.94 18.06
N LEU A 4 9.06 -1.96 17.77
CA LEU A 4 8.94 -1.10 16.59
C LEU A 4 8.86 -1.98 15.33
N LYS A 5 7.75 -1.89 14.59
CA LYS A 5 7.59 -2.59 13.31
C LYS A 5 8.41 -1.84 12.27
N MET A 6 9.63 -2.32 11.98
CA MET A 6 10.56 -1.76 10.96
C MET A 6 10.12 -2.08 9.51
N LYS A 7 8.82 -2.06 9.22
CA LYS A 7 8.25 -2.35 7.92
C LYS A 7 7.20 -1.31 7.61
N THR A 8 7.26 -0.72 6.42
CA THR A 8 6.19 0.13 5.90
C THR A 8 4.88 -0.66 5.91
N PRO A 9 3.74 -0.05 6.29
CA PRO A 9 2.48 -0.74 6.37
C PRO A 9 2.12 -1.38 5.04
N ASN A 10 1.66 -2.62 5.10
CA ASN A 10 1.07 -3.28 3.95
C ASN A 10 -0.29 -2.62 3.69
N ILE A 11 -0.38 -1.84 2.62
CA ILE A 11 -1.60 -1.09 2.25
C ILE A 11 -2.77 -2.05 2.06
N THR A 12 -2.51 -3.27 1.56
CA THR A 12 -3.55 -4.31 1.44
C THR A 12 -4.10 -4.70 2.81
N GLU A 13 -3.24 -4.90 3.82
CA GLU A 13 -3.68 -5.22 5.19
C GLU A 13 -4.44 -4.05 5.83
N GLN A 14 -3.97 -2.81 5.63
CA GLN A 14 -4.68 -1.62 6.12
C GLN A 14 -6.07 -1.47 5.49
N ASN A 15 -6.18 -1.69 4.18
CA ASN A 15 -7.46 -1.67 3.48
C ASN A 15 -8.38 -2.78 3.97
N MET A 16 -7.84 -3.99 4.19
CA MET A 16 -8.61 -5.09 4.77
C MET A 16 -9.11 -4.76 6.18
N GLU A 17 -8.29 -4.15 7.03
CA GLU A 17 -8.70 -3.70 8.36
C GLU A 17 -9.79 -2.62 8.32
N GLN A 18 -9.70 -1.67 7.38
CA GLN A 18 -10.74 -0.64 7.20
C GLN A 18 -12.06 -1.25 6.72
N ILE A 19 -12.00 -2.18 5.75
CA ILE A 19 -13.18 -2.90 5.27
C ILE A 19 -13.78 -3.74 6.39
N ALA A 20 -12.96 -4.43 7.20
CA ALA A 20 -13.43 -5.21 8.34
C ALA A 20 -14.15 -4.36 9.40
N LYS A 21 -13.74 -3.09 9.58
CA LYS A 21 -14.41 -2.15 10.49
C LYS A 21 -15.78 -1.70 9.98
N LEU A 22 -15.90 -1.49 8.66
CA LEU A 22 -17.13 -0.99 8.04
C LEU A 22 -18.14 -2.12 7.77
N PHE A 23 -17.65 -3.29 7.36
CA PHE A 23 -18.44 -4.43 6.93
C PHE A 23 -17.89 -5.72 7.57
N PRO A 24 -18.04 -5.92 8.88
CA PRO A 24 -17.49 -7.10 9.56
C PRO A 24 -18.01 -8.43 8.99
N ASN A 25 -19.20 -8.42 8.39
CA ASN A 25 -19.86 -9.60 7.81
C ASN A 25 -19.22 -10.10 6.50
N VAL A 26 -18.37 -9.29 5.84
CA VAL A 26 -17.71 -9.67 4.58
C VAL A 26 -16.36 -10.33 4.80
N MET A 27 -15.92 -10.44 6.06
CA MET A 27 -14.66 -11.11 6.40
C MET A 27 -14.89 -12.61 6.45
N THR A 28 -14.14 -13.34 5.63
CA THR A 28 -14.13 -14.81 5.61
C THR A 28 -12.74 -15.33 5.96
N GLU A 29 -12.65 -16.63 6.21
CA GLU A 29 -11.40 -17.32 6.52
C GLU A 29 -11.13 -18.33 5.39
N THR A 30 -9.99 -18.18 4.71
CA THR A 30 -9.56 -19.11 3.66
C THR A 30 -8.31 -19.85 4.10
N GLN A 31 -8.14 -21.07 3.61
CA GLN A 31 -6.90 -21.82 3.84
C GLN A 31 -5.94 -21.56 2.68
N ASP A 32 -4.73 -21.10 3.02
CA ASP A 32 -3.61 -21.01 2.08
C ASP A 32 -3.10 -22.42 1.70
N GLU A 33 -2.28 -22.54 0.66
CA GLU A 33 -1.69 -23.80 0.14
C GLU A 33 -0.90 -24.59 1.22
N LYS A 34 -0.59 -23.95 2.35
CA LYS A 34 0.09 -24.51 3.52
C LYS A 34 -0.86 -24.86 4.69
N GLY A 35 -2.18 -24.87 4.46
CA GLY A 35 -3.20 -25.21 5.47
C GLY A 35 -3.36 -24.17 6.57
N LYS A 36 -2.81 -22.96 6.40
CA LYS A 36 -2.92 -21.87 7.38
C LYS A 36 -4.15 -21.02 7.08
N VAL A 37 -4.98 -20.83 8.10
CA VAL A 37 -6.17 -19.98 8.01
C VAL A 37 -5.73 -18.51 7.89
N GLN A 38 -6.10 -17.86 6.80
CA GLN A 38 -5.89 -16.45 6.56
C GLN A 38 -7.24 -15.74 6.46
N LYS A 39 -7.32 -14.53 7.03
CA LYS A 39 -8.49 -13.68 6.86
C LYS A 39 -8.50 -13.17 5.42
N ALA A 40 -9.59 -13.44 4.71
CA ALA A 40 -9.84 -12.94 3.38
C ALA A 40 -11.13 -12.12 3.37
N ILE A 41 -11.31 -11.35 2.30
CA ILE A 41 -12.57 -10.65 2.03
C ILE A 41 -13.38 -11.51 1.09
N ASP A 42 -14.63 -11.79 1.46
CA ASP A 42 -15.64 -12.28 0.54
C ASP A 42 -16.06 -11.12 -0.37
N PHE A 43 -15.50 -11.08 -1.57
CA PHE A 43 -15.78 -10.01 -2.52
C PHE A 43 -17.23 -10.03 -3.03
N ASP A 44 -17.90 -11.18 -3.02
CA ASP A 44 -19.29 -11.30 -3.44
C ASP A 44 -20.20 -10.66 -2.38
N LEU A 45 -19.96 -10.96 -1.10
CA LEU A 45 -20.71 -10.37 0.02
C LEU A 45 -20.42 -8.88 0.20
N LEU A 46 -19.17 -8.46 -0.05
CA LEU A 46 -18.79 -7.05 -0.09
C LEU A 46 -19.48 -6.31 -1.24
N LYS A 47 -19.52 -6.91 -2.44
CA LYS A 47 -20.21 -6.34 -3.59
C LYS A 47 -21.70 -6.21 -3.30
N GLN A 48 -22.35 -7.22 -2.71
CA GLN A 48 -23.76 -7.14 -2.31
C GLN A 48 -24.01 -6.04 -1.26
N SER A 49 -23.13 -5.89 -0.27
CA SER A 49 -23.26 -4.87 0.77
C SER A 49 -23.11 -3.43 0.24
N LEU A 50 -22.32 -3.25 -0.82
CA LEU A 50 -22.05 -1.96 -1.45
C LEU A 50 -22.97 -1.63 -2.64
N SER A 51 -23.70 -2.62 -3.17
CA SER A 51 -24.52 -2.46 -4.37
C SER A 51 -25.97 -2.17 -4.01
N SER A 52 -26.40 -0.91 -4.15
CA SER A 52 -27.83 -0.55 -4.13
C SER A 52 -28.53 -0.86 -5.46
N VAL A 53 -27.75 -1.16 -6.52
CA VAL A 53 -28.19 -1.51 -7.87
C VAL A 53 -27.29 -2.64 -8.36
N LEU A 54 -27.88 -3.68 -8.96
CA LEU A 54 -27.17 -4.77 -9.64
C LEU A 54 -26.41 -4.20 -10.85
N VAL A 55 -25.21 -3.67 -10.63
CA VAL A 55 -24.29 -3.33 -11.72
C VAL A 55 -23.40 -4.55 -11.94
N ASP A 56 -24.05 -5.61 -12.41
CA ASP A 56 -23.45 -6.81 -12.97
C ASP A 56 -23.25 -6.58 -14.48
N ASP A 57 -22.24 -5.78 -14.81
CA ASP A 57 -21.40 -6.18 -15.92
C ASP A 57 -20.04 -5.52 -15.80
N ALA A 58 -19.00 -6.34 -15.82
CA ALA A 58 -17.63 -5.86 -15.91
C ALA A 58 -17.36 -5.20 -17.27
N ASP A 59 -18.18 -5.52 -18.28
CA ASP A 59 -18.04 -5.07 -19.67
C ASP A 59 -18.47 -3.61 -19.91
N GLU A 60 -19.26 -3.00 -19.03
CA GLU A 60 -19.71 -1.61 -19.21
C GLU A 60 -18.79 -0.56 -18.55
N ARG A 61 -17.66 -0.98 -17.96
CA ARG A 61 -16.74 -0.07 -17.26
C ARG A 61 -15.54 0.26 -18.11
N TYR A 62 -15.45 1.51 -18.57
CA TYR A 62 -14.25 1.99 -19.25
C TYR A 62 -13.04 1.91 -18.30
N CYS A 63 -12.12 1.00 -18.59
CA CYS A 63 -10.93 0.73 -17.81
C CYS A 63 -9.71 0.74 -18.72
N LEU A 64 -8.62 1.40 -18.28
CA LEU A 64 -7.33 1.29 -18.95
C LEU A 64 -6.66 -0.02 -18.52
N ASP A 65 -6.53 -0.98 -19.44
CA ASP A 65 -5.84 -2.25 -19.19
C ASP A 65 -4.60 -2.41 -20.07
N TRP A 66 -3.53 -2.95 -19.46
CA TRP A 66 -2.26 -3.20 -20.11
C TRP A 66 -1.57 -4.43 -19.50
N PRO A 67 -0.71 -5.14 -20.26
CA PRO A 67 0.08 -6.25 -19.74
C PRO A 67 0.92 -5.83 -18.53
N GLY A 68 0.81 -6.57 -17.42
CA GLY A 68 1.57 -6.28 -16.19
C GLY A 68 0.90 -5.33 -15.20
N LYS A 69 -0.28 -4.76 -15.50
CA LYS A 69 -1.04 -3.91 -14.56
C LYS A 69 -1.25 -4.56 -13.18
N LYS A 70 -1.71 -5.81 -13.15
CA LYS A 70 -1.92 -6.56 -11.90
C LYS A 70 -0.62 -6.76 -11.11
N ALA A 71 0.49 -7.06 -11.81
CA ALA A 71 1.80 -7.22 -11.19
C ALA A 71 2.35 -5.89 -10.63
N ALA A 72 2.14 -4.78 -11.34
CA ALA A 72 2.51 -3.44 -10.87
C ALA A 72 1.74 -3.06 -9.61
N LEU A 73 0.43 -3.33 -9.57
CA LEU A 73 -0.41 -3.10 -8.39
C LEU A 73 0.07 -3.93 -7.18
N LEU A 74 0.37 -5.21 -7.41
CA LEU A 74 0.90 -6.09 -6.35
C LEU A 74 2.23 -5.56 -5.80
N LYS A 75 3.16 -5.17 -6.70
CA LYS A 75 4.45 -4.60 -6.32
C LYS A 75 4.30 -3.31 -5.51
N ALA A 76 3.37 -2.43 -5.90
CA ALA A 76 3.06 -1.20 -5.20
C ALA A 76 2.63 -1.45 -3.74
N ASN A 77 1.89 -2.52 -3.48
CA ASN A 77 1.40 -2.88 -2.15
C ASN A 77 2.38 -3.67 -1.29
N THR A 78 3.47 -4.22 -1.86
CA THR A 78 4.46 -5.01 -1.11
C THR A 78 5.17 -4.17 -0.03
N PRO A 79 5.29 -4.61 1.22
CA PRO A 79 6.02 -3.84 2.24
C PRO A 79 7.53 -3.71 1.90
N ILE A 80 8.16 -2.62 2.34
CA ILE A 80 9.62 -2.41 2.20
C ILE A 80 10.31 -2.46 3.58
N THR A 81 11.53 -3.02 3.61
CA THR A 81 12.37 -3.20 4.82
C THR A 81 13.66 -2.37 4.78
N LYS A 82 13.79 -1.48 3.79
CA LYS A 82 14.96 -0.60 3.62
C LYS A 82 14.80 0.67 4.45
N THR A 83 15.93 1.31 4.75
CA THR A 83 15.99 2.56 5.50
C THR A 83 16.98 3.53 4.86
N LEU A 84 16.83 4.83 5.15
CA LEU A 84 17.74 5.86 4.67
C LEU A 84 18.94 5.97 5.62
N ARG A 85 20.13 6.09 5.05
CA ARG A 85 21.36 6.36 5.81
C ARG A 85 21.86 7.76 5.48
N PRO A 86 22.09 8.64 6.48
CA PRO A 86 22.65 9.95 6.22
C PRO A 86 24.11 9.85 5.75
N CYS A 87 24.48 10.61 4.72
CA CYS A 87 25.86 10.77 4.27
C CYS A 87 26.35 12.19 4.60
N ARG A 88 26.95 12.38 5.77
CA ARG A 88 27.42 13.72 6.22
C ARG A 88 28.60 14.24 5.39
N GLU A 89 29.45 13.35 4.88
CA GLU A 89 30.68 13.68 4.17
C GLU A 89 30.40 14.37 2.83
N ASP A 90 29.38 13.91 2.10
CA ASP A 90 28.99 14.46 0.79
C ASP A 90 27.87 15.51 0.89
N SER A 91 27.41 15.82 2.11
CA SER A 91 26.31 16.75 2.32
C SER A 91 26.80 18.18 2.51
N VAL A 92 26.14 19.11 1.81
CA VAL A 92 26.35 20.55 1.99
C VAL A 92 25.39 21.05 3.06
N ASN A 93 25.92 21.70 4.11
CA ASN A 93 25.12 22.28 5.21
C ASN A 93 24.16 21.28 5.87
N PHE A 94 24.65 20.07 6.17
CA PHE A 94 23.81 18.93 6.62
C PHE A 94 22.81 19.28 7.73
N ASP A 95 23.23 20.05 8.74
CA ASP A 95 22.39 20.35 9.91
C ASP A 95 21.49 21.60 9.72
N SER A 96 21.59 22.33 8.60
CA SER A 96 20.83 23.57 8.36
C SER A 96 20.08 23.65 7.02
N THR A 97 20.38 22.78 6.06
CA THR A 97 19.66 22.74 4.78
C THR A 97 18.25 22.16 4.93
N GLU A 98 17.27 22.74 4.22
CA GLU A 98 15.91 22.20 4.10
C GLU A 98 15.74 21.30 2.86
N ASN A 99 16.81 21.11 2.09
CA ASN A 99 16.82 20.33 0.87
C ASN A 99 17.43 18.95 1.10
N VAL A 100 16.83 17.92 0.51
CA VAL A 100 17.29 16.54 0.63
C VAL A 100 17.50 15.95 -0.76
N TYR A 101 18.68 15.35 -0.96
CA TYR A 101 18.95 14.47 -2.09
C TYR A 101 19.03 13.02 -1.59
N ILE A 102 18.40 12.10 -2.31
CA ILE A 102 18.37 10.68 -1.96
C ILE A 102 18.84 9.87 -3.15
N GLU A 103 19.90 9.10 -2.96
CA GLU A 103 20.42 8.17 -3.97
C GLU A 103 19.79 6.78 -3.81
N GLY A 104 19.23 6.23 -4.89
CA GLY A 104 18.65 4.89 -4.90
C GLY A 104 17.56 4.71 -5.97
N ASP A 105 16.89 3.55 -5.91
CA ASP A 105 15.71 3.26 -6.73
C ASP A 105 14.52 4.13 -6.27
N ASN A 106 13.94 4.89 -7.20
CA ASN A 106 12.90 5.87 -6.89
C ASN A 106 11.64 5.24 -6.27
N PHE A 107 11.25 4.04 -6.70
CA PHE A 107 10.08 3.35 -6.20
C PHE A 107 10.28 2.94 -4.73
N GLU A 108 11.46 2.47 -4.37
CA GLU A 108 11.80 2.16 -2.98
C GLU A 108 11.87 3.41 -2.10
N VAL A 109 12.49 4.48 -2.60
CA VAL A 109 12.62 5.76 -1.89
C VAL A 109 11.24 6.34 -1.58
N LEU A 110 10.34 6.37 -2.56
CA LEU A 110 8.97 6.88 -2.36
C LEU A 110 8.20 6.09 -1.31
N LYS A 111 8.42 4.77 -1.22
CA LYS A 111 7.79 3.92 -0.19
C LYS A 111 8.33 4.22 1.21
N ILE A 112 9.61 4.55 1.34
CA ILE A 112 10.18 4.97 2.62
C ILE A 112 9.63 6.34 3.03
N LEU A 113 9.55 7.29 2.09
CA LEU A 113 9.05 8.64 2.36
C LEU A 113 7.54 8.67 2.66
N GLN A 114 6.79 7.66 2.21
CA GLN A 114 5.33 7.60 2.33
C GLN A 114 4.85 7.87 3.77
N GLU A 115 5.43 7.24 4.79
CA GLU A 115 4.97 7.42 6.18
C GLU A 115 5.17 8.83 6.72
N SER A 116 6.29 9.47 6.39
CA SER A 116 6.67 10.77 6.97
C SER A 116 6.15 11.97 6.17
N TYR A 117 5.93 11.79 4.86
CA TYR A 117 5.63 12.87 3.93
C TYR A 117 4.25 12.76 3.25
N LEU A 118 3.40 11.82 3.68
CA LEU A 118 2.03 11.69 3.16
C LEU A 118 1.28 13.02 3.26
N GLY A 119 0.77 13.51 2.12
CA GLY A 119 -0.01 14.76 2.05
C GLY A 119 0.80 16.04 2.27
N LYS A 120 2.14 15.97 2.39
CA LYS A 120 3.00 17.15 2.62
C LYS A 120 3.66 17.70 1.35
N ILE A 121 3.59 16.98 0.22
CA ILE A 121 4.22 17.38 -1.04
C ILE A 121 3.29 18.30 -1.82
N LYS A 122 3.74 19.53 -2.09
CA LYS A 122 2.96 20.55 -2.83
C LYS A 122 2.97 20.33 -4.35
N MET A 123 4.07 19.85 -4.91
CA MET A 123 4.28 19.68 -6.34
C MET A 123 5.22 18.51 -6.60
N ILE A 124 4.95 17.73 -7.66
CA ILE A 124 5.83 16.71 -8.23
C ILE A 124 6.05 17.10 -9.70
N TYR A 125 7.30 17.05 -10.17
CA TYR A 125 7.69 17.28 -11.56
C TYR A 125 8.28 16.00 -12.15
#